data_AF-W3ASB1-F1
#
_entry.id   AF-W3ASB1-F1
#
_cell.length_a   1.000
_cell.length_b   1.000
_cell.length_c   1.000
_cell.angle_alpha   90.00
_cell.angle_beta   90.00
_cell.angle_gamma   90.00
#
_symmetry.space_group_name_H-M   'P 1'
#
loop_
_entity.id
_entity.type
_entity.pdbx_description
1 polymer ?
#
loop_
_entity_poly.entity_id
_entity_poly.type
_entity_poly.pdbx_seq_one_letter_code
_entity_poly.pdbx_strand_id
1 'polypeptide(L)'
;MLRVKEYLQKFYTENDYWTLPVVKAVTAFLCFLTVNSRVGFSDVLSNPLISFAASILCSFLPWTCIPVFFCLFILGNAYAASLEITLVAVVVLLLASLIQSAFRAGNAVLIALVPLFFYIHIPYVLPIIAGLSLGLMSIVPISIGIMLYYFIEYMAGHTAVAAAQGDITAMATAYAGLFGNLFKDKEAIVAILAFALCVVVVFIISQIPFDESWIVAAGAGILTTATTTFLGHMHFGLETSFIEMLPGLLLSCIVSIVYVFAFHAVDYQRTERLRFEDDDYVYFVKAVPKLKSENEDD
;
A
#
# COMPACT_ATOMS: atom_id res chain seq x y z
N MET A 1 -18.78 11.37 -16.30
CA MET A 1 -18.09 10.79 -15.13
C MET A 1 -19.07 10.14 -14.15
N LEU A 2 -20.15 10.84 -13.74
CA LEU A 2 -21.19 10.28 -12.84
C LEU A 2 -21.90 9.02 -13.37
N ARG A 3 -22.38 9.03 -14.63
CA ARG A 3 -23.00 7.83 -15.26
C ARG A 3 -22.08 6.60 -15.29
N VAL A 4 -20.77 6.81 -15.49
CA VAL A 4 -19.78 5.72 -15.50
C VAL A 4 -19.61 5.14 -14.09
N LYS A 5 -19.55 6.01 -13.07
CA LYS A 5 -19.51 5.60 -11.66
C LYS A 5 -20.73 4.77 -11.28
N GLU A 6 -21.93 5.22 -11.62
CA GLU A 6 -23.18 4.51 -11.32
C GLU A 6 -23.26 3.16 -12.02
N TYR A 7 -22.87 3.10 -13.29
CA TYR A 7 -22.81 1.85 -14.02
C TYR A 7 -21.80 0.86 -13.40
N LEU A 8 -20.63 1.34 -12.97
CA LEU A 8 -19.64 0.52 -12.26
C LEU A 8 -20.14 0.05 -10.90
N GLN A 9 -20.82 0.89 -10.12
CA GLN A 9 -21.39 0.52 -8.83
C GLN A 9 -22.51 -0.49 -8.98
N LYS A 10 -23.40 -0.30 -9.97
CA LYS A 10 -24.47 -1.23 -10.30
C LYS A 10 -23.91 -2.57 -10.76
N PHE A 11 -22.93 -2.56 -11.67
CA PHE A 11 -22.24 -3.77 -12.11
C PHE A 11 -21.54 -4.53 -10.97
N TYR A 12 -20.87 -3.80 -10.06
CA TYR A 12 -20.23 -4.41 -8.89
C TYR A 12 -21.25 -5.04 -7.95
N THR A 13 -22.37 -4.36 -7.69
CA THR A 13 -23.42 -4.83 -6.77
C THR A 13 -24.22 -6.00 -7.35
N GLU A 14 -24.52 -5.98 -8.65
CA GLU A 14 -25.25 -7.05 -9.35
C GLU A 14 -24.40 -8.31 -9.54
N ASN A 15 -23.08 -8.18 -9.70
CA ASN A 15 -22.17 -9.30 -9.96
C ASN A 15 -21.17 -9.57 -8.81
N ASP A 16 -21.45 -9.11 -7.58
CA ASP A 16 -20.52 -9.18 -6.42
C ASP A 16 -19.94 -10.59 -6.19
N TYR A 17 -20.77 -11.62 -6.46
CA TYR A 17 -20.36 -13.03 -6.35
C TYR A 17 -19.15 -13.39 -7.23
N TRP A 18 -19.05 -12.83 -8.44
CA TRP A 18 -17.95 -13.11 -9.39
C TRP A 18 -16.90 -12.00 -9.43
N THR A 19 -17.28 -10.74 -9.21
CA THR A 19 -16.35 -9.61 -9.29
C THR A 19 -15.33 -9.63 -8.17
N LEU A 20 -15.75 -9.93 -6.94
CA LEU A 20 -14.86 -9.93 -5.77
C LEU A 20 -13.73 -10.97 -5.88
N PRO A 21 -13.99 -12.26 -6.22
CA PRO A 21 -12.92 -13.23 -6.44
C PRO A 21 -11.98 -12.83 -7.58
N VAL A 22 -12.50 -12.29 -8.68
CA VAL A 22 -11.68 -11.86 -9.82
C VAL A 22 -10.74 -10.73 -9.42
N VAL A 23 -11.23 -9.72 -8.70
CA VAL A 23 -10.38 -8.61 -8.23
C VAL A 23 -9.28 -9.15 -7.29
N LYS A 24 -9.62 -10.03 -6.35
CA LYS A 24 -8.61 -10.68 -5.48
C LYS A 24 -7.57 -11.45 -6.27
N ALA A 25 -7.99 -12.23 -7.26
CA ALA A 25 -7.10 -13.00 -8.11
C ALA A 25 -6.13 -12.08 -8.87
N VAL A 26 -6.65 -11.01 -9.48
CA VAL A 26 -5.83 -10.04 -10.21
C VAL A 26 -4.86 -9.34 -9.28
N THR A 27 -5.30 -8.87 -8.10
CA THR A 27 -4.42 -8.24 -7.12
C THR A 27 -3.32 -9.18 -6.65
N ALA A 28 -3.66 -10.42 -6.29
CA ALA A 28 -2.68 -11.43 -5.87
C ALA A 28 -1.68 -11.74 -6.98
N PHE A 29 -2.17 -11.92 -8.22
CA PHE A 29 -1.33 -12.20 -9.38
C PHE A 29 -0.31 -11.08 -9.63
N LEU A 30 -0.76 -9.82 -9.62
CA LEU A 30 0.12 -8.66 -9.78
C LEU A 30 1.18 -8.60 -8.67
N CYS A 31 0.80 -8.87 -7.42
CA CYS A 31 1.75 -8.92 -6.31
C CYS A 31 2.76 -10.06 -6.43
N PHE A 32 2.37 -11.23 -6.95
CA PHE A 32 3.33 -12.33 -7.13
C PHE A 32 4.25 -12.09 -8.33
N LEU A 33 3.75 -11.46 -9.39
CA LEU A 33 4.55 -11.07 -10.54
C LEU A 33 5.64 -10.06 -10.19
N THR A 34 5.40 -9.13 -9.26
CA THR A 34 6.42 -8.15 -8.87
C THR A 34 7.60 -8.79 -8.16
N VAL A 35 7.35 -9.77 -7.29
CA VAL A 35 8.43 -10.54 -6.64
C VAL A 35 9.23 -11.29 -7.70
N ASN A 36 8.54 -11.95 -8.62
CA ASN A 36 9.18 -12.78 -9.64
C ASN A 36 9.99 -11.98 -10.66
N SER A 37 9.53 -10.79 -11.05
CA SER A 37 10.23 -9.96 -12.04
C SER A 37 11.52 -9.34 -11.52
N ARG A 38 11.65 -9.17 -10.20
CA ARG A 38 12.83 -8.55 -9.57
C ARG A 38 13.82 -9.56 -9.01
N VAL A 39 13.31 -10.62 -8.40
CA VAL A 39 14.14 -11.60 -7.69
C VAL A 39 14.43 -12.79 -8.58
N GLY A 40 13.38 -13.44 -9.13
CA GLY A 40 13.50 -14.45 -10.19
C GLY A 40 14.43 -15.65 -9.93
N PHE A 41 14.93 -15.86 -8.69
CA PHE A 41 15.99 -16.83 -8.43
C PHE A 41 15.53 -18.29 -8.51
N SER A 42 14.24 -18.55 -8.33
CA SER A 42 13.68 -19.90 -8.46
C SER A 42 13.15 -20.14 -9.86
N ASP A 43 13.66 -21.14 -10.58
CA ASP A 43 13.10 -21.58 -11.86
C ASP A 43 11.63 -22.05 -11.76
N VAL A 44 11.24 -22.52 -10.57
CA VAL A 44 9.88 -22.99 -10.29
C VAL A 44 8.97 -21.79 -9.98
N LEU A 45 9.31 -20.93 -9.02
CA LEU A 45 8.44 -19.81 -8.65
C LEU A 45 8.41 -18.71 -9.72
N SER A 46 9.47 -18.53 -10.51
CA SER A 46 9.50 -17.58 -11.63
C SER A 46 8.54 -17.95 -12.75
N ASN A 47 8.06 -19.20 -12.80
CA ASN A 47 7.09 -19.63 -13.79
C ASN A 47 5.76 -18.88 -13.58
N PRO A 48 5.30 -18.06 -14.54
CA PRO A 48 4.08 -17.27 -14.41
C PRO A 48 2.83 -18.16 -14.22
N LEU A 49 2.87 -19.43 -14.64
CA LEU A 49 1.78 -20.37 -14.39
C LEU A 49 1.60 -20.69 -12.90
N ILE A 50 2.69 -20.73 -12.12
CA ILE A 50 2.61 -21.00 -10.68
C ILE A 50 2.06 -19.77 -9.95
N SER A 51 2.48 -18.57 -10.32
CA SER A 51 1.88 -17.32 -9.81
C SER A 51 0.40 -17.22 -10.14
N PHE A 52 0.01 -17.66 -11.34
CA PHE A 52 -1.40 -17.69 -11.77
C PHE A 52 -2.22 -18.73 -11.00
N ALA A 53 -1.69 -19.93 -10.78
CA ALA A 53 -2.36 -20.93 -9.96
C ALA A 53 -2.54 -20.45 -8.51
N ALA A 54 -1.47 -19.88 -7.92
CA ALA A 54 -1.52 -19.33 -6.57
C ALA A 54 -2.50 -18.15 -6.44
N SER A 55 -2.63 -17.32 -7.47
CA SER A 55 -3.57 -16.18 -7.46
C SER A 55 -5.02 -16.64 -7.55
N ILE A 56 -5.31 -17.68 -8.34
CA ILE A 56 -6.64 -18.32 -8.37
C ILE A 56 -6.97 -18.90 -6.99
N LEU A 57 -6.02 -19.55 -6.32
CA LEU A 57 -6.24 -20.03 -4.95
C LEU A 57 -6.60 -18.87 -4.02
N CYS A 58 -5.88 -17.75 -4.10
CA CYS A 58 -6.18 -16.55 -3.30
C CYS A 58 -7.57 -15.95 -3.55
N SER A 59 -8.18 -16.19 -4.72
CA SER A 59 -9.51 -15.65 -5.07
C SER A 59 -10.61 -16.15 -4.12
N PHE A 60 -10.48 -17.38 -3.63
CA PHE A 60 -11.43 -18.03 -2.72
C PHE A 60 -11.15 -17.73 -1.24
N LEU A 61 -9.99 -17.15 -0.94
CA LEU A 61 -9.54 -16.91 0.43
C LEU A 61 -9.88 -15.48 0.90
N PRO A 62 -9.85 -15.23 2.22
CA PRO A 62 -9.92 -13.88 2.77
C PRO A 62 -8.80 -12.97 2.23
N TRP A 63 -9.08 -11.66 2.19
CA TRP A 63 -8.11 -10.64 1.78
C TRP A 63 -6.80 -10.71 2.55
N THR A 64 -6.83 -11.14 3.81
CA THR A 64 -5.65 -11.33 4.66
C THR A 64 -4.70 -12.44 4.19
N CYS A 65 -5.14 -13.35 3.32
CA CYS A 65 -4.30 -14.44 2.83
C CYS A 65 -3.35 -13.98 1.71
N ILE A 66 -3.72 -12.98 0.91
CA ILE A 66 -2.86 -12.43 -0.16
C ILE A 66 -1.47 -12.03 0.37
N PRO A 67 -1.34 -11.20 1.42
CA PRO A 67 -0.02 -10.84 1.96
C PRO A 67 0.73 -12.04 2.54
N VAL A 68 0.05 -13.07 3.06
CA VAL A 68 0.70 -14.30 3.54
C VAL A 68 1.34 -15.05 2.37
N PHE A 69 0.61 -15.28 1.28
CA PHE A 69 1.16 -15.89 0.08
C PHE A 69 2.28 -15.03 -0.51
N PHE A 70 2.13 -13.71 -0.52
CA PHE A 70 3.17 -12.80 -0.99
C PHE A 70 4.48 -12.97 -0.19
N CYS A 71 4.40 -13.03 1.14
CA CYS A 71 5.55 -13.33 2.00
C CYS A 71 6.14 -14.74 1.73
N LEU A 72 5.31 -15.74 1.45
CA LEU A 72 5.78 -17.08 1.07
C LEU A 72 6.53 -17.07 -0.27
N PHE A 73 6.07 -16.27 -1.25
CA PHE A 73 6.77 -16.08 -2.53
C PHE A 73 8.14 -15.41 -2.34
N ILE A 74 8.24 -14.41 -1.44
CA ILE A 74 9.51 -13.80 -1.08
C ILE A 74 10.44 -14.85 -0.45
N LEU A 75 9.94 -15.63 0.51
CA LEU A 75 10.72 -16.67 1.20
C LEU A 75 11.19 -17.78 0.24
N GLY A 76 10.32 -18.23 -0.67
CA GLY A 76 10.66 -19.23 -1.68
C GLY A 76 11.74 -18.75 -2.65
N ASN A 77 11.67 -17.49 -3.08
CA ASN A 77 12.73 -16.91 -3.91
C ASN A 77 14.03 -16.65 -3.12
N ALA A 78 13.93 -16.29 -1.83
CA ALA A 78 15.09 -16.17 -0.93
C ALA A 78 15.82 -17.52 -0.77
N TYR A 79 15.07 -18.61 -0.66
CA TYR A 79 15.60 -19.97 -0.58
C TYR A 79 16.34 -20.40 -1.85
N ALA A 80 15.80 -20.04 -3.01
CA ALA A 80 16.50 -20.29 -4.27
C ALA A 80 17.78 -19.44 -4.42
N ALA A 81 17.84 -18.26 -3.78
CA ALA A 81 19.02 -17.40 -3.79
C ALA A 81 20.16 -17.97 -2.93
N SER A 82 19.92 -18.13 -1.63
CA SER A 82 20.85 -18.72 -0.67
C SER A 82 20.18 -19.03 0.66
N LEU A 83 20.72 -19.99 1.39
CA LEU A 83 20.26 -20.31 2.75
C LEU A 83 20.35 -19.10 3.69
N GLU A 84 21.34 -18.24 3.47
CA GLU A 84 21.62 -17.06 4.28
C GLU A 84 20.55 -15.98 4.12
N ILE A 85 20.23 -15.63 2.87
CA ILE A 85 19.19 -14.66 2.55
C ILE A 85 17.83 -15.17 3.06
N THR A 86 17.61 -16.49 3.03
CA THR A 86 16.41 -17.11 3.60
C THR A 86 16.29 -16.88 5.10
N LEU A 87 17.38 -17.05 5.85
CA LEU A 87 17.35 -16.84 7.30
C LEU A 87 17.03 -15.38 7.65
N VAL A 88 17.61 -14.44 6.91
CA VAL A 88 17.27 -13.01 7.05
C VAL A 88 15.80 -12.77 6.70
N ALA A 89 15.32 -13.30 5.58
CA ALA A 89 13.93 -13.18 5.16
C ALA A 89 12.97 -13.71 6.22
N VAL A 90 13.24 -14.87 6.81
CA VAL A 90 12.43 -15.46 7.89
C VAL A 90 12.34 -14.52 9.08
N VAL A 91 13.46 -13.95 9.53
CA VAL A 91 13.46 -13.02 10.67
C VAL A 91 12.68 -11.74 10.34
N VAL A 92 12.90 -11.15 9.17
CA VAL A 92 12.19 -9.92 8.74
C VAL A 92 10.69 -10.18 8.61
N LEU A 93 10.28 -11.28 8.00
CA LEU A 93 8.87 -11.67 7.85
C LEU A 93 8.22 -12.00 9.19
N LEU A 94 8.96 -12.63 10.11
CA LEU A 94 8.49 -12.89 11.47
C LEU A 94 8.26 -11.57 12.21
N LEU A 95 9.23 -10.65 12.19
CA LEU A 95 9.08 -9.32 12.79
C LEU A 95 7.89 -8.56 12.19
N ALA A 96 7.75 -8.57 10.86
CA ALA A 96 6.60 -7.98 10.17
C ALA A 96 5.26 -8.57 10.67
N SER A 97 5.18 -9.90 10.80
CA SER A 97 3.98 -10.57 11.29
C SER A 97 3.65 -10.24 12.75
N LEU A 98 4.68 -10.13 13.62
CA LEU A 98 4.52 -9.74 15.02
C LEU A 98 4.04 -8.30 15.13
N ILE A 99 4.64 -7.37 14.38
CA ILE A 99 4.23 -5.96 14.37
C ILE A 99 2.77 -5.85 13.90
N GLN A 100 2.41 -6.50 12.79
CA GLN A 100 1.03 -6.49 12.28
C GLN A 100 0.03 -7.00 13.32
N SER A 101 0.36 -8.09 14.03
CA SER A 101 -0.49 -8.66 15.08
C SER A 101 -0.52 -7.80 16.34
N ALA A 102 0.60 -7.20 16.74
CA ALA A 102 0.71 -6.39 17.96
C ALA A 102 -0.17 -5.14 17.88
N PHE A 103 -0.18 -4.48 16.73
CA PHE A 103 -1.03 -3.31 16.50
C PHE A 103 -2.46 -3.67 16.11
N ARG A 104 -2.80 -4.96 15.90
CA ARG A 104 -4.08 -5.41 15.33
C ARG A 104 -4.45 -4.59 14.10
N ALA A 105 -3.46 -4.29 13.27
CA ALA A 105 -3.66 -3.35 12.19
C ALA A 105 -4.64 -3.97 11.17
N GLY A 106 -5.70 -3.23 10.86
CA GLY A 106 -6.64 -3.60 9.81
C GLY A 106 -5.95 -3.60 8.45
N ASN A 107 -6.54 -4.29 7.47
CA ASN A 107 -6.18 -4.17 6.06
C ASN A 107 -4.75 -4.63 5.71
N ALA A 108 -4.37 -5.84 6.16
CA ALA A 108 -3.07 -6.46 5.88
C ALA A 108 -2.70 -6.55 4.38
N VAL A 109 -3.68 -6.45 3.47
CA VAL A 109 -3.47 -6.39 2.01
C VAL A 109 -2.49 -5.28 1.61
N LEU A 110 -2.46 -4.17 2.35
CA LEU A 110 -1.53 -3.07 2.11
C LEU A 110 -0.06 -3.50 2.15
N ILE A 111 0.29 -4.55 2.91
CA ILE A 111 1.65 -5.09 2.97
C ILE A 111 2.13 -5.56 1.60
N ALA A 112 1.24 -6.18 0.79
CA ALA A 112 1.57 -6.65 -0.56
C ALA A 112 1.36 -5.56 -1.63
N LEU A 113 0.37 -4.68 -1.43
CA LEU A 113 0.10 -3.58 -2.37
C LEU A 113 1.21 -2.53 -2.40
N VAL A 114 1.86 -2.25 -1.28
CA VAL A 114 2.93 -1.25 -1.25
C VAL A 114 4.07 -1.59 -2.20
N PRO A 115 4.74 -2.76 -2.12
CA PRO A 115 5.76 -3.13 -3.08
C PRO A 115 5.26 -3.05 -4.53
N LEU A 116 4.05 -3.52 -4.80
CA LEU A 116 3.44 -3.43 -6.12
C LEU A 116 3.40 -1.97 -6.62
N PHE A 117 2.90 -1.04 -5.81
CA PHE A 117 2.77 0.37 -6.18
C PHE A 117 4.11 1.11 -6.33
N PHE A 118 5.13 0.70 -5.57
CA PHE A 118 6.50 1.17 -5.78
C PHE A 118 7.03 0.73 -7.16
N TYR A 119 6.79 -0.53 -7.56
CA TYR A 119 7.25 -1.04 -8.85
C TYR A 119 6.53 -0.47 -10.07
N ILE A 120 5.26 -0.08 -9.94
CA ILE A 120 4.53 0.64 -11.00
C ILE A 120 4.75 2.16 -10.95
N HIS A 121 5.69 2.63 -10.12
CA HIS A 121 6.07 4.04 -9.97
C HIS A 121 4.94 5.00 -9.53
N ILE A 122 3.94 4.50 -8.78
CA ILE A 122 2.88 5.34 -8.17
C ILE A 122 2.67 5.10 -6.66
N PRO A 123 3.74 5.02 -5.84
CA PRO A 123 3.61 4.61 -4.44
C PRO A 123 2.82 5.61 -3.58
N TYR A 124 2.80 6.90 -3.97
CA TYR A 124 2.21 7.98 -3.18
C TYR A 124 0.68 7.98 -3.15
N VAL A 125 0.02 7.22 -4.02
CA VAL A 125 -1.45 7.04 -3.98
C VAL A 125 -1.89 6.33 -2.71
N LEU A 126 -1.11 5.33 -2.26
CA LEU A 126 -1.47 4.47 -1.14
C LEU A 126 -1.70 5.20 0.19
N PRO A 127 -0.78 6.05 0.69
CA PRO A 127 -1.00 6.75 1.95
C PRO A 127 -2.22 7.69 1.90
N ILE A 128 -2.56 8.25 0.73
CA ILE A 128 -3.73 9.12 0.57
C ILE A 128 -5.02 8.29 0.66
N ILE A 129 -5.14 7.21 -0.12
CA ILE A 129 -6.31 6.32 -0.06
C ILE A 129 -6.47 5.74 1.35
N ALA A 130 -5.35 5.35 1.98
CA ALA A 130 -5.35 4.79 3.32
C ALA A 130 -5.80 5.80 4.38
N GLY A 131 -5.31 7.04 4.33
CA GLY A 131 -5.76 8.12 5.21
C GLY A 131 -7.24 8.47 5.05
N LEU A 132 -7.77 8.42 3.82
CA LEU A 132 -9.18 8.72 3.55
C LEU A 132 -10.14 7.60 3.99
N SER A 133 -9.79 6.34 3.73
CA SER A 133 -10.76 5.23 3.77
C SER A 133 -10.47 4.12 4.78
N LEU A 134 -9.21 3.95 5.20
CA LEU A 134 -8.77 2.79 5.99
C LEU A 134 -8.41 3.18 7.44
N GLY A 135 -8.22 4.48 7.71
CA GLY A 135 -7.98 5.04 9.04
C GLY A 135 -6.52 4.98 9.49
N LEU A 136 -6.18 5.63 10.62
CA LEU A 136 -4.80 5.77 11.11
C LEU A 136 -4.04 4.45 11.31
N MET A 137 -4.73 3.36 11.60
CA MET A 137 -4.10 2.04 11.81
C MET A 137 -3.46 1.47 10.54
N SER A 138 -3.77 2.02 9.36
CA SER A 138 -3.16 1.63 8.09
C SER A 138 -1.67 2.01 7.97
N ILE A 139 -1.16 2.87 8.85
CA ILE A 139 0.27 3.26 8.85
C ILE A 139 1.14 2.01 9.01
N VAL A 140 0.76 1.10 9.91
CA VAL A 140 1.54 -0.10 10.23
C VAL A 140 1.75 -1.02 9.02
N PRO A 141 0.71 -1.51 8.31
CA PRO A 141 0.91 -2.36 7.15
C PRO A 141 1.58 -1.63 5.98
N ILE A 142 1.41 -0.32 5.86
CA ILE A 142 2.13 0.49 4.87
C ILE A 142 3.63 0.48 5.18
N SER A 143 4.02 0.78 6.42
CA SER A 143 5.43 0.77 6.83
C SER A 143 6.08 -0.60 6.66
N ILE A 144 5.37 -1.67 7.01
CA ILE A 144 5.83 -3.04 6.77
C ILE A 144 6.01 -3.29 5.27
N GLY A 145 5.05 -2.87 4.44
CA GLY A 145 5.15 -3.01 2.99
C GLY A 145 6.33 -2.26 2.38
N ILE A 146 6.64 -1.05 2.86
CA ILE A 146 7.83 -0.29 2.42
C ILE A 146 9.09 -1.05 2.79
N MET A 147 9.18 -1.54 4.03
CA MET A 147 10.32 -2.35 4.46
C MET A 147 10.50 -3.62 3.59
N LEU A 148 9.40 -4.29 3.21
CA LEU A 148 9.48 -5.45 2.31
C LEU A 148 9.93 -5.08 0.90
N TYR A 149 9.52 -3.92 0.38
CA TYR A 149 10.00 -3.43 -0.92
C TYR A 149 11.53 -3.28 -0.93
N TYR A 150 12.09 -2.56 0.06
CA TYR A 150 13.55 -2.40 0.16
C TYR A 150 14.26 -3.74 0.43
N PHE A 151 13.62 -4.66 1.14
CA PHE A 151 14.14 -6.02 1.31
C PHE A 151 14.22 -6.79 -0.02
N ILE A 152 13.19 -6.69 -0.87
CA ILE A 152 13.19 -7.30 -2.21
C ILE A 152 14.30 -6.69 -3.09
N GLU A 153 14.45 -5.37 -3.09
CA GLU A 153 15.52 -4.69 -3.83
C GLU A 153 16.92 -5.09 -3.32
N TYR A 154 17.06 -5.20 -2.00
CA TYR A 154 18.29 -5.67 -1.39
C TYR A 154 18.65 -7.09 -1.85
N MET A 155 17.68 -8.01 -1.87
CA MET A 155 17.85 -9.38 -2.38
C MET A 155 18.26 -9.39 -3.85
N ALA A 156 17.66 -8.52 -4.67
CA ALA A 156 17.98 -8.41 -6.10
C ALA A 156 19.43 -7.91 -6.32
N GLY A 157 19.91 -6.99 -5.49
CA GLY A 157 21.26 -6.41 -5.60
C GLY A 157 22.41 -7.24 -5.00
N HIS A 158 22.15 -8.07 -3.97
CA HIS A 158 23.20 -8.72 -3.17
C HIS A 158 23.51 -10.19 -3.51
N THR A 159 22.99 -10.72 -4.62
CA THR A 159 23.37 -12.08 -5.08
C THR A 159 24.84 -12.24 -5.45
N ALA A 160 25.58 -11.14 -5.58
CA ALA A 160 27.01 -11.16 -5.86
C ALA A 160 27.90 -11.57 -4.66
N VAL A 161 27.38 -11.61 -3.42
CA VAL A 161 28.21 -11.85 -2.22
C VAL A 161 28.23 -13.33 -1.76
N ALA A 162 27.39 -14.19 -2.35
CA ALA A 162 27.35 -15.63 -2.03
C ALA A 162 28.60 -16.42 -2.50
N ALA A 163 29.62 -15.76 -3.06
CA ALA A 163 30.86 -16.38 -3.52
C ALA A 163 32.02 -16.36 -2.49
N ALA A 164 31.86 -15.73 -1.32
CA ALA A 164 32.93 -15.66 -0.31
C ALA A 164 32.91 -16.88 0.62
N GLN A 165 33.56 -17.96 0.19
CA GLN A 165 33.72 -19.20 0.92
C GLN A 165 34.43 -19.04 2.29
N GLY A 166 33.90 -19.68 3.34
CA GLY A 166 34.72 -20.48 4.27
C GLY A 166 34.96 -19.99 5.71
N ASP A 167 34.66 -18.74 6.07
CA ASP A 167 34.90 -18.25 7.43
C ASP A 167 33.60 -17.86 8.15
N ILE A 168 33.25 -18.65 9.17
CA ILE A 168 32.04 -18.48 10.01
C ILE A 168 32.01 -17.10 10.67
N THR A 169 33.17 -16.51 10.97
CA THR A 169 33.26 -15.19 11.63
C THR A 169 33.10 -14.02 10.65
N ALA A 170 33.63 -14.16 9.44
CA ALA A 170 33.39 -13.23 8.33
C ALA A 170 31.92 -13.25 7.90
N MET A 171 31.32 -14.45 7.88
CA MET A 171 29.89 -14.67 7.66
C MET A 171 29.02 -14.00 8.74
N ALA A 172 29.31 -14.22 10.03
CA ALA A 172 28.59 -13.58 11.13
C ALA A 172 28.65 -12.05 11.10
N THR A 173 29.81 -11.49 10.74
CA THR A 173 30.01 -10.04 10.62
C THR A 173 29.31 -9.48 9.39
N ALA A 174 29.35 -10.22 8.27
CA ALA A 174 28.55 -9.90 7.09
C ALA A 174 27.05 -9.89 7.44
N TYR A 175 26.52 -10.91 8.14
CA TYR A 175 25.12 -10.98 8.56
C TYR A 175 24.68 -9.82 9.46
N ALA A 176 25.48 -9.46 10.47
CA ALA A 176 25.21 -8.30 11.32
C ALA A 176 25.21 -6.99 10.51
N GLY A 177 26.08 -6.91 9.50
CA GLY A 177 26.08 -5.85 8.48
C GLY A 177 24.81 -5.86 7.63
N LEU A 178 24.35 -7.01 7.13
CA LEU A 178 23.14 -7.10 6.29
C LEU A 178 21.89 -6.66 7.05
N PHE A 179 21.69 -7.18 8.26
CA PHE A 179 20.59 -6.77 9.13
C PHE A 179 20.70 -5.30 9.51
N GLY A 180 21.90 -4.84 9.87
CA GLY A 180 22.14 -3.44 10.23
C GLY A 180 21.85 -2.49 9.07
N ASN A 181 22.19 -2.86 7.85
CA ASN A 181 22.04 -2.02 6.67
C ASN A 181 20.59 -1.95 6.18
N LEU A 182 19.82 -3.05 6.26
CA LEU A 182 18.40 -3.05 5.89
C LEU A 182 17.58 -2.08 6.75
N PHE A 183 17.78 -2.10 8.07
CA PHE A 183 17.03 -1.24 9.00
C PHE A 183 17.60 0.18 9.13
N LYS A 184 18.84 0.41 8.67
CA LYS A 184 19.46 1.74 8.60
C LYS A 184 19.41 2.34 7.21
N ASP A 185 18.68 1.72 6.28
CA ASP A 185 18.47 2.28 4.97
C ASP A 185 17.74 3.62 5.14
N LYS A 186 18.48 4.69 4.86
CA LYS A 186 18.02 6.06 5.02
C LYS A 186 16.85 6.33 4.06
N GLU A 187 16.83 5.71 2.89
CA GLU A 187 15.75 5.87 1.93
C GLU A 187 14.45 5.25 2.46
N ALA A 188 14.53 4.03 2.99
CA ALA A 188 13.40 3.34 3.59
C ALA A 188 12.82 4.13 4.78
N ILE A 189 13.68 4.68 5.64
CA ILE A 189 13.28 5.50 6.79
C ILE A 189 12.55 6.77 6.32
N VAL A 190 13.09 7.48 5.33
CA VAL A 190 12.46 8.68 4.77
C VAL A 190 11.09 8.35 4.16
N ALA A 191 11.00 7.26 3.40
CA ALA A 191 9.74 6.82 2.79
C ALA A 191 8.68 6.45 3.85
N ILE A 192 9.06 5.70 4.90
CA ILE A 192 8.17 5.35 6.02
C ILE A 192 7.66 6.61 6.71
N LEU A 193 8.55 7.56 7.02
CA LEU A 193 8.16 8.81 7.68
C LEU A 193 7.23 9.66 6.81
N ALA A 194 7.54 9.81 5.52
CA ALA A 194 6.70 10.56 4.58
C ALA A 194 5.29 9.96 4.47
N PHE A 195 5.18 8.64 4.37
CA PHE A 195 3.89 7.96 4.22
C PHE A 195 3.09 7.99 5.51
N ALA A 196 3.74 7.83 6.67
CA ALA A 196 3.10 7.94 7.97
C ALA A 196 2.53 9.35 8.19
N LEU A 197 3.33 10.40 7.93
CA LEU A 197 2.87 11.79 8.06
C LEU A 197 1.73 12.11 7.08
N CYS A 198 1.82 11.61 5.84
CA CYS A 198 0.74 11.76 4.87
C CYS A 198 -0.58 11.16 5.37
N VAL A 199 -0.57 9.91 5.85
CA VAL A 199 -1.77 9.25 6.40
C VAL A 199 -2.34 10.06 7.56
N VAL A 200 -1.50 10.53 8.49
CA VAL A 200 -1.94 11.33 9.64
C VAL A 200 -2.61 12.63 9.19
N VAL A 201 -1.97 13.40 8.31
CA VAL A 201 -2.49 14.68 7.82
C VAL A 201 -3.79 14.49 7.05
N VAL A 202 -3.82 13.53 6.13
CA VAL A 202 -5.02 13.22 5.33
C VAL A 202 -6.17 12.81 6.24
N PHE A 203 -5.91 11.91 7.19
CA PHE A 203 -6.92 11.46 8.13
C PHE A 203 -7.48 12.63 8.94
N ILE A 204 -6.63 13.44 9.57
CA ILE A 204 -7.08 14.58 10.40
C ILE A 204 -7.93 15.54 9.57
N ILE A 205 -7.46 15.95 8.38
CA ILE A 205 -8.18 16.93 7.56
C ILE A 205 -9.52 16.37 7.05
N SER A 206 -9.55 15.09 6.69
CA SER A 206 -10.77 14.42 6.20
C SER A 206 -11.91 14.36 7.23
N GLN A 207 -11.56 14.45 8.52
CA GLN A 207 -12.53 14.43 9.63
C GLN A 207 -13.06 15.82 10.00
N ILE A 208 -12.49 16.90 9.45
CA ILE A 208 -12.95 18.26 9.75
C ILE A 208 -14.22 18.55 8.92
N PRO A 209 -15.29 19.09 9.54
CA PRO A 209 -16.60 19.26 8.91
C PRO A 209 -16.69 20.52 8.03
N PHE A 210 -15.74 20.73 7.12
CA PHE A 210 -15.81 21.78 6.09
C PHE A 210 -16.14 21.18 4.72
N ASP A 211 -16.63 22.02 3.80
CA ASP A 211 -17.03 21.58 2.47
C ASP A 211 -15.80 21.18 1.64
N GLU A 212 -15.92 20.11 0.84
CA GLU A 212 -14.82 19.53 0.05
C GLU A 212 -13.59 19.09 0.89
N SER A 213 -13.79 18.73 2.16
CA SER A 213 -12.70 18.32 3.06
C SER A 213 -11.85 17.18 2.53
N TRP A 214 -12.44 16.31 1.72
CA TRP A 214 -11.79 15.14 1.14
C TRP A 214 -10.80 15.51 0.01
N ILE A 215 -11.13 16.53 -0.80
CA ILE A 215 -10.23 17.06 -1.84
C ILE A 215 -9.06 17.80 -1.17
N VAL A 216 -9.36 18.62 -0.16
CA VAL A 216 -8.34 19.36 0.59
C VAL A 216 -7.42 18.41 1.35
N ALA A 217 -7.96 17.34 1.94
CA ALA A 217 -7.17 16.29 2.59
C ALA A 217 -6.21 15.62 1.61
N ALA A 218 -6.67 15.24 0.41
CA ALA A 218 -5.82 14.66 -0.62
C ALA A 218 -4.70 15.63 -1.06
N GLY A 219 -5.03 16.91 -1.30
CA GLY A 219 -4.04 17.93 -1.65
C GLY A 219 -2.99 18.16 -0.56
N ALA A 220 -3.42 18.26 0.70
CA ALA A 220 -2.54 18.40 1.84
C ALA A 220 -1.65 17.16 2.05
N GLY A 221 -2.19 15.96 1.81
CA GLY A 221 -1.43 14.71 1.85
C GLY A 221 -0.29 14.70 0.83
N ILE A 222 -0.58 15.06 -0.42
CA ILE A 222 0.44 15.13 -1.50
C ILE A 222 1.52 16.14 -1.14
N LEU A 223 1.13 17.32 -0.65
CA LEU A 223 2.08 18.35 -0.25
C LEU A 223 2.98 17.88 0.89
N THR A 224 2.39 17.23 1.91
CA THR A 224 3.12 16.68 3.07
C THR A 224 4.11 15.61 2.65
N THR A 225 3.71 14.70 1.75
CA THR A 225 4.60 13.69 1.19
C THR A 225 5.76 14.32 0.42
N ALA A 226 5.47 15.28 -0.47
CA ALA A 226 6.48 15.95 -1.27
C ALA A 226 7.49 16.71 -0.40
N THR A 227 7.02 17.47 0.60
CA THR A 227 7.90 18.23 1.50
C THR A 227 8.72 17.32 2.40
N THR A 228 8.11 16.27 2.97
CA THR A 228 8.82 15.34 3.85
C THR A 228 9.89 14.56 3.09
N THR A 229 9.58 14.06 1.89
CA THR A 229 10.56 13.39 1.04
C THR A 229 11.68 14.35 0.65
N PHE A 230 11.36 15.58 0.21
CA PHE A 230 12.37 16.58 -0.13
C PHE A 230 13.31 16.90 1.05
N LEU A 231 12.75 17.18 2.24
CA LEU A 231 13.53 17.44 3.45
C LEU A 231 14.37 16.22 3.87
N GLY A 232 13.82 15.01 3.71
CA GLY A 232 14.52 13.76 3.97
C GLY A 232 15.74 13.58 3.06
N HIS A 233 15.58 13.76 1.76
CA HIS A 233 16.69 13.69 0.80
C HIS A 233 17.79 14.71 1.12
N MET A 234 17.41 15.96 1.44
CA MET A 234 18.37 17.00 1.83
C MET A 234 19.11 16.67 3.13
N HIS A 235 18.41 16.16 4.15
CA HIS A 235 19.00 15.88 5.46
C HIS A 235 19.92 14.65 5.43
N PHE A 236 19.52 13.60 4.73
CA PHE A 236 20.25 12.33 4.68
C PHE A 236 21.30 12.26 3.56
N GLY A 237 21.30 13.24 2.64
CA GLY A 237 22.23 13.30 1.51
C GLY A 237 22.05 12.13 0.55
N LEU A 238 20.80 11.77 0.24
CA LEU A 238 20.48 10.61 -0.61
C LEU A 238 20.90 10.88 -2.05
N GLU A 239 21.51 9.88 -2.70
CA GLU A 239 21.99 9.98 -4.09
C GLU A 239 20.84 9.99 -5.10
N THR A 240 19.71 9.38 -4.75
CA THR A 240 18.51 9.34 -5.58
C THR A 240 17.98 10.76 -5.81
N SER A 241 17.89 11.15 -7.08
CA SER A 241 17.47 12.48 -7.48
C SER A 241 15.99 12.69 -7.18
N PHE A 242 15.67 13.75 -6.43
CA PHE A 242 14.28 14.16 -6.21
C PHE A 242 13.49 14.38 -7.51
N ILE A 243 14.20 14.74 -8.60
CA ILE A 243 13.58 14.95 -9.92
C ILE A 243 12.99 13.64 -10.47
N GLU A 244 13.60 12.49 -10.18
CA GLU A 244 13.12 11.18 -10.63
C GLU A 244 11.80 10.78 -9.95
N MET A 245 11.51 11.36 -8.78
CA MET A 245 10.28 11.09 -8.03
C MET A 245 9.09 11.92 -8.51
N LEU A 246 9.31 13.04 -9.21
CA LEU A 246 8.26 13.97 -9.64
C LEU A 246 7.19 13.32 -10.54
N PRO A 247 7.53 12.51 -11.56
CA PRO A 247 6.52 11.86 -12.41
C PRO A 247 5.58 10.96 -11.61
N GLY A 248 6.14 10.18 -10.66
CA GLY A 248 5.36 9.30 -9.79
C GLY A 248 4.45 10.09 -8.84
N LEU A 249 4.90 11.22 -8.32
CA LEU A 249 4.11 12.12 -7.49
C LEU A 249 2.95 12.75 -8.29
N LEU A 250 3.21 13.23 -9.51
CA LEU A 250 2.19 13.81 -10.39
C LEU A 250 1.12 12.79 -10.78
N LEU A 251 1.55 11.58 -11.19
CA LEU A 251 0.61 10.51 -11.52
C LEU A 251 -0.21 10.10 -10.30
N SER A 252 0.42 10.02 -9.13
CA SER A 252 -0.27 9.72 -7.88
C SER A 252 -1.31 10.79 -7.50
N CYS A 253 -1.01 12.06 -7.77
CA CYS A 253 -1.95 13.17 -7.59
C CYS A 253 -3.20 12.99 -8.46
N ILE A 254 -3.02 12.72 -9.76
CA ILE A 254 -4.12 12.51 -10.70
C ILE A 254 -5.00 11.33 -10.24
N VAL A 255 -4.39 10.19 -9.91
CA VAL A 255 -5.11 9.00 -9.46
C VAL A 255 -5.87 9.26 -8.16
N SER A 256 -5.27 9.98 -7.21
CA SER A 256 -5.92 10.30 -5.94
C SER A 256 -7.11 11.24 -6.11
N ILE A 257 -7.01 12.23 -7.01
CA ILE A 257 -8.14 13.11 -7.35
C ILE A 257 -9.27 12.29 -7.99
N VAL A 258 -8.95 11.44 -8.97
CA VAL A 258 -9.94 10.55 -9.60
C VAL A 258 -10.60 9.64 -8.56
N TYR A 259 -9.84 9.13 -7.59
CA TYR A 259 -10.36 8.33 -6.49
C TYR A 259 -11.34 9.12 -5.61
N VAL A 260 -10.99 10.36 -5.22
CA VAL A 260 -11.88 11.25 -4.45
C VAL A 260 -13.17 11.53 -5.23
N PHE A 261 -13.08 11.85 -6.52
CA PHE A 261 -14.29 12.04 -7.33
C PHE A 261 -15.12 10.74 -7.49
N ALA A 262 -14.48 9.59 -7.62
CA ALA A 262 -15.19 8.33 -7.80
C ALA A 262 -15.95 7.90 -6.53
N PHE A 263 -15.30 7.88 -5.38
CA PHE A 263 -15.89 7.33 -4.15
C PHE A 263 -16.49 8.38 -3.23
N HIS A 264 -15.99 9.60 -3.32
CA HIS A 264 -16.17 10.67 -2.34
C HIS A 264 -16.87 11.91 -2.96
N ALA A 265 -17.41 11.82 -4.19
CA ALA A 265 -18.21 12.90 -4.79
C ALA A 265 -19.59 13.04 -4.11
N VAL A 266 -19.81 14.20 -3.49
CA VAL A 266 -21.03 14.60 -2.75
C VAL A 266 -21.46 16.00 -3.23
N ASP A 267 -22.76 16.27 -3.25
CA ASP A 267 -23.31 17.58 -3.66
C ASP A 267 -23.44 18.51 -2.43
N TYR A 268 -22.44 19.37 -2.24
CA TYR A 268 -22.45 20.34 -1.14
C TYR A 268 -23.49 21.46 -1.32
N GLN A 269 -23.98 21.73 -2.54
CA GLN A 269 -24.98 22.78 -2.78
C GLN A 269 -26.35 22.42 -2.21
N ARG A 270 -26.68 21.12 -2.15
CA ARG A 270 -27.93 20.59 -1.58
C ARG A 270 -27.77 20.14 -0.12
N THR A 271 -26.92 20.80 0.66
CA THR A 271 -26.73 20.45 2.08
C THR A 271 -28.00 20.74 2.89
N GLU A 272 -28.54 19.71 3.54
CA GLU A 272 -29.67 19.82 4.45
C GLU A 272 -29.22 19.71 5.92
N ARG A 273 -29.83 20.50 6.81
CA ARG A 273 -29.60 20.41 8.26
C ARG A 273 -30.86 19.86 8.91
N LEU A 274 -30.81 18.62 9.35
CA LEU A 274 -31.93 17.90 9.93
C LEU A 274 -31.79 17.87 11.45
N ARG A 275 -32.93 17.96 12.14
CA ARG A 275 -33.03 17.73 13.58
C ARG A 275 -33.82 16.45 13.80
N PHE A 276 -33.20 15.46 14.44
CA PHE A 276 -33.89 14.27 14.90
C PHE A 276 -34.02 14.34 16.42
N GLU A 277 -35.12 13.85 16.95
CA GLU A 277 -35.38 13.78 18.38
C GLU A 277 -35.89 12.36 18.68
N ASP A 278 -35.24 11.71 19.64
CA ASP A 278 -35.63 10.44 20.23
C ASP A 278 -35.88 10.65 21.72
N ASP A 279 -36.39 9.64 22.42
CA ASP A 279 -36.80 9.72 23.83
C ASP A 279 -35.66 10.23 24.76
N ASP A 280 -34.41 9.96 24.40
CA ASP A 280 -33.22 10.33 25.20
C ASP A 280 -32.39 11.50 24.61
N TYR A 281 -32.52 11.81 23.31
CA TYR A 281 -31.56 12.67 22.61
C TYR A 281 -32.15 13.53 21.50
N VAL A 282 -31.62 14.76 21.36
CA VAL A 282 -31.82 15.64 20.19
C VAL A 282 -30.55 15.66 19.35
N TYR A 283 -30.62 15.15 18.13
CA TYR A 283 -29.52 15.12 17.16
C TYR A 283 -29.63 16.26 16.16
N PHE A 284 -28.52 16.96 15.94
CA PHE A 284 -28.34 17.90 14.83
C PHE A 284 -27.43 17.26 13.78
N VAL A 285 -27.97 16.95 12.61
CA VAL A 285 -27.26 16.22 11.56
C VAL A 285 -27.13 17.08 10.30
N LYS A 286 -25.92 17.18 9.76
CA LYS A 286 -25.66 17.74 8.42
C LYS A 286 -25.76 16.58 7.42
N ALA A 287 -26.81 16.56 6.60
CA ALA A 287 -26.95 15.62 5.51
C ALA A 287 -26.44 16.26 4.22
N VAL A 288 -25.43 15.64 3.60
CA VAL A 288 -24.90 16.08 2.31
C VAL A 288 -25.23 14.99 1.29
N PRO A 289 -26.12 15.25 0.33
CA PRO A 289 -26.59 14.22 -0.61
C PRO A 289 -25.48 13.81 -1.57
N LYS A 290 -25.36 12.51 -1.85
CA LYS A 290 -24.41 12.03 -2.86
C LYS A 290 -24.88 12.48 -4.24
N LEU A 291 -23.92 12.89 -5.10
CA LEU A 291 -24.22 13.23 -6.49
C LEU A 291 -24.78 11.98 -7.21
N LYS A 292 -26.03 12.10 -7.70
CA LYS A 292 -26.69 11.13 -8.57
C LYS A 292 -26.96 11.76 -9.93
N SER A 293 -26.98 10.96 -11.00
CA SER A 293 -27.44 11.42 -12.30
C SER A 293 -28.96 11.60 -12.30
N GLU A 294 -29.42 12.64 -12.99
CA GLU A 294 -30.78 13.21 -12.97
C GLU A 294 -31.88 12.28 -13.54
N ASN A 295 -31.60 10.99 -13.77
CA ASN A 295 -32.47 10.07 -14.52
C ASN A 295 -32.98 8.87 -13.69
N GLU A 296 -32.96 8.92 -12.36
CA GLU A 296 -33.55 7.86 -11.51
C GLU A 296 -34.98 8.16 -11.02
N ASP A 297 -35.57 9.30 -11.41
CA ASP A 297 -36.90 9.73 -10.92
C ASP A 297 -38.04 9.63 -11.97
N ASP A 298 -37.87 8.87 -13.06
CA ASP A 298 -38.96 8.54 -14.01
C ASP A 298 -39.31 7.03 -14.02
#